data_AF-A0A822Z2A1-F1
#
_entry.id   AF-A0A822Z2A1-F1
#
_cell.length_a   1.000
_cell.length_b   1.000
_cell.length_c   1.000
_cell.angle_alpha   90.00
_cell.angle_beta   90.00
_cell.angle_gamma   90.00
#
_symmetry.space_group_name_H-M   'P 1'
#
loop_
_entity.id
_entity.type
_entity.pdbx_description
1 polymer ?
#
loop_
_entity_poly.entity_id
_entity_poly.type
_entity_poly.pdbx_seq_one_letter_code
_entity_poly.pdbx_strand_id
1 'polypeptide(L)'
;MPTEDYYDRVTLNGHGNLQQHVYQKKKNSQWKMVWRVITEPCTVYAICGVYGICSSPDNETVSCDCLPGYRPLDPNNIAKGCYPKIKPDHCIEKP
;
A
#
# COMPACT_ATOMS: atom_id res chain seq x y z
N MET A 1 -21.68 10.48 14.14
CA MET A 1 -21.55 9.92 15.51
C MET A 1 -21.73 11.06 16.50
N PRO A 2 -22.39 10.86 17.66
CA PRO A 2 -22.56 11.93 18.64
C PRO A 2 -21.19 12.42 19.14
N THR A 3 -20.89 13.70 18.95
CA THR A 3 -19.61 14.33 19.35
C THR A 3 -19.42 14.42 20.86
N GLU A 4 -20.49 14.19 21.63
CA GLU A 4 -20.44 14.15 23.10
C GLU A 4 -19.67 12.94 23.61
N ASP A 5 -19.85 11.77 22.98
CA ASP A 5 -19.27 10.49 23.43
C ASP A 5 -17.94 10.14 22.75
N TYR A 6 -17.61 10.79 21.62
CA TYR A 6 -16.45 10.45 20.79
C TYR A 6 -15.59 11.67 20.47
N TYR A 7 -14.26 11.48 20.44
CA TYR A 7 -13.38 12.35 19.66
C TYR A 7 -13.29 11.81 18.25
N ASP A 8 -13.24 12.71 17.28
CA ASP A 8 -13.07 12.40 15.86
C ASP A 8 -11.76 13.01 15.36
N ARG A 9 -11.04 12.29 14.50
CA ARG A 9 -9.84 12.77 13.83
C ARG A 9 -9.74 12.17 12.44
N VAL A 10 -9.44 13.02 11.47
CA VAL A 10 -9.02 12.60 10.13
C VAL A 10 -7.50 12.65 10.04
N THR A 11 -6.89 11.59 9.52
CA THR A 11 -5.44 11.46 9.34
C THR A 11 -5.10 11.02 7.93
N LEU A 12 -3.97 11.49 7.41
CA LEU A 12 -3.36 10.95 6.20
C LEU A 12 -2.28 9.94 6.62
N ASN A 13 -2.36 8.70 6.13
CA ASN A 13 -1.34 7.70 6.45
C ASN A 13 -0.08 7.85 5.56
N GLY A 14 0.95 7.04 5.81
CA GLY A 14 2.21 7.09 5.07
C GLY A 14 2.11 6.79 3.57
N HIS A 15 1.00 6.19 3.12
CA HIS A 15 0.70 5.94 1.71
C HIS A 15 -0.22 7.00 1.09
N GLY A 16 -0.54 8.07 1.82
CA GLY A 16 -1.42 9.13 1.33
C GLY A 16 -2.91 8.76 1.33
N ASN A 17 -3.32 7.71 2.05
CA ASN A 17 -4.73 7.36 2.19
C ASN A 17 -5.34 8.12 3.38
N LEU A 18 -6.46 8.80 3.13
CA LEU A 18 -7.20 9.54 4.15
C LEU A 18 -8.04 8.56 4.98
N GLN A 19 -7.93 8.67 6.30
CA GLN A 19 -8.55 7.76 7.27
C GLN A 19 -9.27 8.55 8.35
N GLN A 20 -10.48 8.12 8.71
CA GLN A 20 -11.22 8.64 9.85
C GLN A 20 -11.07 7.71 11.04
N HIS A 21 -10.72 8.29 12.18
CA HIS A 21 -10.55 7.59 13.44
C HIS A 21 -11.47 8.18 14.51
N VAL A 22 -11.98 7.31 15.37
CA VAL A 22 -12.78 7.70 16.52
C VAL A 22 -12.20 7.16 17.81
N TYR A 23 -12.37 7.92 18.89
CA TYR A 23 -11.95 7.54 20.24
C TYR A 23 -13.12 7.70 21.21
N GLN A 24 -13.48 6.64 21.94
CA GLN A 24 -14.54 6.70 22.96
C GLN A 24 -14.03 7.41 24.21
N LYS A 25 -14.67 8.51 24.62
CA LYS A 25 -14.20 9.31 25.77
C LYS A 25 -14.36 8.61 27.12
N LYS A 26 -15.47 7.88 27.31
CA LYS A 26 -15.88 7.31 28.60
C LYS A 26 -15.27 5.94 28.90
N LYS A 27 -14.65 5.31 27.91
CA LYS A 27 -13.88 4.07 28.08
C LYS A 27 -12.41 4.43 27.89
N ASN A 28 -11.51 3.81 28.64
CA ASN A 28 -10.07 3.91 28.37
C ASN A 28 -9.76 3.18 27.05
N SER A 29 -10.17 3.79 25.95
CA SER A 29 -10.25 3.19 24.62
C SER A 29 -8.99 3.47 23.82
N GLN A 30 -8.97 3.01 22.57
CA GLN A 30 -7.93 3.30 21.60
C GLN A 30 -8.57 3.95 20.37
N TRP A 31 -7.75 4.64 19.57
CA TRP A 31 -8.21 5.16 18.29
C TRP A 31 -8.58 3.98 17.39
N LYS A 32 -9.83 3.96 16.92
CA LYS A 32 -10.31 2.96 15.97
C LYS A 32 -10.55 3.61 14.62
N MET A 33 -9.96 3.06 13.57
CA MET A 33 -10.31 3.44 12.19
C MET A 33 -11.73 2.97 11.89
N VAL A 34 -12.58 3.88 11.45
CA VAL A 34 -13.99 3.58 11.10
C VAL A 34 -14.28 3.76 9.62
N TRP A 35 -13.41 4.50 8.92
CA TRP A 35 -13.54 4.73 7.49
C TRP A 35 -12.19 5.13 6.87
N ARG A 36 -12.07 4.89 5.56
CA ARG A 36 -10.93 5.31 4.73
C ARG A 36 -11.38 5.51 3.28
N VAL A 37 -10.68 6.37 2.54
CA VAL A 37 -10.97 6.60 1.11
C VAL A 37 -10.67 5.35 0.29
N ILE A 38 -9.49 4.75 0.47
CA ILE A 38 -9.04 3.60 -0.30
C ILE A 38 -9.17 2.34 0.54
N THR A 39 -10.14 1.50 0.18
CA THR A 39 -10.42 0.22 0.86
C THR A 39 -9.59 -0.94 0.34
N GLU A 40 -9.13 -0.86 -0.90
CA GLU A 40 -8.30 -1.88 -1.56
C GLU A 40 -6.96 -1.25 -1.94
N PRO A 41 -5.92 -1.35 -1.09
CA PRO A 41 -4.68 -0.60 -1.29
C PRO A 41 -3.98 -0.87 -2.64
N CYS A 42 -4.14 -2.08 -3.19
CA CYS A 42 -3.54 -2.44 -4.47
C CYS A 42 -4.23 -1.83 -5.70
N THR A 43 -5.36 -1.15 -5.55
CA THR A 43 -5.97 -0.39 -6.65
C THR A 43 -5.29 0.96 -6.87
N VAL A 44 -4.41 1.37 -5.96
CA VAL A 44 -3.63 2.60 -6.10
C VAL A 44 -2.60 2.41 -7.20
N TYR A 45 -2.67 3.31 -8.19
CA TYR A 45 -1.75 3.29 -9.32
C TYR A 45 -0.29 3.39 -8.85
N ALA A 46 0.55 2.51 -9.40
CA ALA A 46 2.00 2.49 -9.18
C ALA A 46 2.45 2.36 -7.71
N ILE A 47 1.63 1.82 -6.81
CA ILE A 47 1.98 1.66 -5.39
C ILE A 47 3.22 0.79 -5.16
N CYS A 48 3.51 -0.16 -6.06
CA CYS A 48 4.71 -1.01 -6.03
C CYS A 48 5.76 -0.63 -7.10
N GLY A 49 5.62 0.52 -7.74
CA GLY A 49 6.51 0.97 -8.80
C GLY A 49 6.45 0.11 -10.07
N VAL A 50 7.36 0.40 -11.00
CA VAL A 50 7.41 -0.27 -12.31
C VAL A 50 7.78 -1.75 -12.15
N TYR A 51 7.09 -2.63 -12.90
CA TYR A 51 7.29 -4.09 -12.86
C TYR A 51 7.11 -4.75 -11.47
N GLY A 52 6.47 -4.05 -10.54
CA GLY A 52 6.08 -4.57 -9.23
C GLY A 52 4.67 -5.19 -9.25
N ILE A 53 4.46 -6.19 -8.41
CA ILE A 53 3.16 -6.79 -8.09
C ILE A 53 2.78 -6.36 -6.68
N CYS A 54 1.53 -5.94 -6.50
CA CYS A 54 0.96 -5.62 -5.20
C CYS A 54 0.16 -6.79 -4.63
N SER A 55 0.27 -7.00 -3.32
CA SER A 55 -0.62 -7.86 -2.54
C SER A 55 -1.04 -7.15 -1.24
N SER A 56 -2.27 -7.39 -0.80
CA SER A 56 -2.81 -6.87 0.46
C SER A 56 -3.90 -7.81 1.00
N PRO A 57 -3.53 -8.95 1.62
CA PRO A 57 -4.49 -9.97 2.03
C PRO A 57 -5.50 -9.50 3.08
N ASP A 58 -5.10 -8.57 3.94
CA ASP A 58 -5.91 -7.96 5.00
C ASP A 58 -6.60 -6.66 4.54
N ASN A 59 -6.33 -6.20 3.31
CA ASN A 59 -6.69 -4.88 2.80
C ASN A 59 -6.16 -3.71 3.65
N GLU A 60 -5.20 -3.93 4.55
CA GLU A 60 -4.62 -2.90 5.43
C GLU A 60 -3.12 -2.69 5.12
N THR A 61 -2.39 -3.79 4.95
CA THR A 61 -0.96 -3.81 4.72
C THR A 61 -0.67 -4.01 3.24
N VAL A 62 0.18 -3.16 2.67
CA VAL A 62 0.66 -3.31 1.30
C VAL A 62 1.96 -4.08 1.31
N SER A 63 2.06 -5.12 0.50
CA SER A 63 3.32 -5.81 0.22
C SER A 63 3.60 -5.77 -1.27
N CYS A 64 4.85 -5.46 -1.61
CA CYS A 64 5.32 -5.33 -2.97
C CYS A 64 6.37 -6.37 -3.27
N ASP A 65 6.23 -7.03 -4.40
CA ASP A 65 7.18 -7.99 -4.96
C ASP A 65 7.49 -7.66 -6.42
N CYS A 66 8.57 -8.22 -6.95
CA CYS A 66 8.86 -8.10 -8.38
C CYS A 66 8.15 -9.19 -9.19
N LEU A 67 7.77 -8.85 -10.42
CA LEU A 67 7.34 -9.85 -11.41
C LEU A 67 8.39 -10.98 -11.56
N PRO A 68 7.97 -12.21 -11.87
CA PRO A 68 8.90 -13.28 -12.22
C PRO A 68 9.87 -12.85 -13.31
N GLY A 69 11.17 -13.06 -13.10
CA GLY A 69 12.22 -12.61 -14.02
C GLY A 69 12.78 -11.20 -13.75
N TYR A 70 12.30 -10.50 -12.73
CA TYR A 70 12.75 -9.15 -12.35
C TYR A 70 13.48 -9.12 -10.99
N ARG A 71 14.26 -8.06 -10.75
CA ARG A 71 14.96 -7.78 -9.47
C ARG A 71 14.58 -6.39 -8.93
N PRO A 72 14.57 -6.20 -7.60
CA PRO A 72 14.31 -4.88 -7.01
C PRO A 72 15.36 -3.86 -7.44
N LEU A 73 14.92 -2.65 -7.77
CA LEU A 73 15.83 -1.51 -7.98
C LEU A 73 16.56 -1.14 -6.68
N ASP A 74 15.85 -1.21 -5.55
CA ASP A 74 16.39 -1.03 -4.20
C ASP A 74 16.00 -2.24 -3.34
N PRO A 75 16.97 -3.09 -2.93
CA PRO A 75 16.69 -4.26 -2.10
C PRO A 75 16.04 -3.94 -0.75
N ASN A 76 16.20 -2.71 -0.25
CA ASN A 76 15.58 -2.26 1.01
C ASN A 76 14.20 -1.64 0.80
N ASN A 77 13.81 -1.37 -0.45
CA ASN A 77 12.53 -0.76 -0.78
C ASN A 77 12.04 -1.19 -2.17
N ILE A 78 11.35 -2.32 -2.23
CA ILE A 78 10.81 -2.90 -3.47
C ILE A 78 9.76 -1.97 -4.12
N ALA A 79 9.08 -1.13 -3.34
CA ALA A 79 8.08 -0.20 -3.88
C ALA A 79 8.67 0.86 -4.83
N LYS A 80 10.01 1.03 -4.84
CA LYS A 80 10.69 1.83 -5.86
C LYS A 80 10.64 1.21 -7.27
N GLY A 81 10.20 -0.04 -7.38
CA GLY A 81 10.06 -0.78 -8.63
C GLY A 81 11.21 -1.77 -8.86
N CYS A 82 11.14 -2.42 -10.02
CA CYS A 82 12.01 -3.52 -10.39
C CYS A 82 12.62 -3.33 -11.79
N TYR A 83 13.62 -4.14 -12.13
CA TYR A 83 14.24 -4.19 -13.47
C TYR A 83 14.41 -5.64 -13.95
N PRO A 84 14.41 -5.89 -15.27
CA PRO A 84 14.59 -7.24 -15.82
C PRO A 84 15.94 -7.85 -15.39
N LYS A 85 15.96 -9.12 -15.00
CA LYS A 85 17.22 -9.85 -14.71
C LYS A 85 18.07 -10.04 -15.97
N ILE A 86 17.43 -10.23 -17.11
CA ILE A 86 18.06 -10.48 -18.40
C ILE A 86 18.08 -9.16 -19.16
N LYS A 87 19.25 -8.77 -19.67
CA LYS A 87 19.37 -7.60 -20.54
C LYS A 87 18.69 -7.89 -21.89
N PRO A 88 18.00 -6.92 -22.51
CA PRO A 88 17.34 -7.09 -23.82
C PRO A 88 18.29 -7.55 -24.94
N ASP A 89 19.60 -7.44 -24.74
CA ASP A 89 20.66 -7.79 -25.69
C ASP A 89 20.68 -9.29 -26.09
N HIS A 90 19.85 -10.13 -25.47
CA HIS A 90 19.67 -11.56 -25.77
C HIS A 90 18.28 -11.92 -26.32
N CYS A 91 17.58 -10.98 -26.96
CA CYS A 91 16.44 -11.33 -27.80
C CYS A 91 16.94 -12.10 -29.03
N ILE A 92 16.97 -13.44 -28.94
CA ILE A 92 17.06 -14.29 -30.13
C ILE A 92 15.75 -14.08 -30.87
N GLU A 93 15.77 -13.34 -31.97
CA GLU A 93 14.66 -13.29 -32.91
C GLU A 93 14.32 -14.74 -33.29
N LYS A 94 13.10 -15.16 -32.94
CA LYS A 94 12.62 -16.50 -33.27
C LYS A 94 12.37 -16.51 -34.79
N PRO A 95 12.90 -17.50 -35.54
CA PRO A 95 12.74 -17.59 -36.99
C PRO A 95 11.29 -17.76 -37.41
#